data_AF-A0A1V5PW45-F1
#
_entry.id   AF-A0A1V5PW45-F1
#
_cell.length_a   1.000
_cell.length_b   1.000
_cell.length_c   1.000
_cell.angle_alpha   90.00
_cell.angle_beta   90.00
_cell.angle_gamma   90.00
#
_symmetry.space_group_name_H-M   'P 1'
#
loop_
_entity.id
_entity.type
_entity.pdbx_description
1 polymer ?
#
loop_
_entity_poly.entity_id
_entity_poly.type
_entity_poly.pdbx_seq_one_letter_code
_entity_poly.pdbx_strand_id
1 'polypeptide(L)'
;MVGLGGAAFPTHLKLSASSGKKIDTLVINGCECEPYITADHRLMLEYAAEIICGVYITAKILAVDNIIFAIENNKQDAIRNIESTGESIGLSDKIKIVSLPSRYPMGAEKVLLYNLLGRKVPVGGLPFDVGTVVSNVGTSKAVFDAVINKKPLIERVITVTGDIEKPANLMVRIGTLVGDIVGDITGITCIDQNTSYKLIFGGPMTGFSINNLDFPVTKSVNCILIKKVKKLPEKNCIRCGRCISVCPMNLMPLVYANYVKNNKFEDCRQYFIESCIECGSCAYVCPSAIPLIGYIKTGKAVLARK
;
A
#
# COMPACT_ATOMS: atom_id res chain seq x y z
N MET A 1 -1.18 -16.99 5.48
CA MET A 1 -0.77 -15.57 5.64
C MET A 1 -1.55 -14.67 4.67
N VAL A 2 -1.39 -13.35 4.78
CA VAL A 2 -1.99 -12.34 3.89
C VAL A 2 -0.89 -11.49 3.26
N GLY A 3 -1.21 -10.81 2.15
CA GLY A 3 -0.31 -9.87 1.49
C GLY A 3 -0.07 -8.62 2.35
N LEU A 4 1.18 -8.19 2.45
CA LEU A 4 1.62 -7.12 3.35
C LEU A 4 1.64 -5.71 2.72
N GLY A 5 1.25 -5.58 1.44
CA GLY A 5 1.15 -4.30 0.72
C GLY A 5 -0.10 -3.46 1.05
N GLY A 6 -0.67 -3.59 2.26
CA GLY A 6 -1.80 -2.79 2.75
C GLY A 6 -3.20 -3.41 2.58
N ALA A 7 -3.47 -4.14 1.49
CA ALA A 7 -4.80 -4.71 1.25
C ALA A 7 -5.12 -5.98 2.06
N ALA A 8 -4.12 -6.64 2.66
CA ALA A 8 -4.27 -7.89 3.40
C ALA A 8 -5.02 -9.00 2.63
N PHE A 9 -4.91 -9.02 1.30
CA PHE A 9 -5.50 -10.08 0.47
C PHE A 9 -4.87 -11.44 0.81
N PRO A 10 -5.65 -12.54 0.94
CA PRO A 10 -5.09 -13.84 1.28
C PRO A 10 -4.06 -14.31 0.25
N THR A 11 -2.81 -14.51 0.69
CA THR A 11 -1.70 -14.85 -0.21
C THR A 11 -1.96 -16.18 -0.92
N HIS A 12 -2.51 -17.17 -0.21
CA HIS A 12 -2.80 -18.47 -0.80
C HIS A 12 -3.78 -18.39 -1.97
N LEU A 13 -4.83 -17.54 -1.89
CA LEU A 13 -5.75 -17.31 -3.01
C LEU A 13 -5.04 -16.65 -4.21
N LYS A 14 -4.08 -15.77 -3.95
CA LYS A 14 -3.28 -15.13 -5.01
C LYS A 14 -2.38 -16.13 -5.73
N LEU A 15 -1.85 -17.11 -4.99
CA LEU A 15 -0.98 -18.14 -5.52
C LEU A 15 -1.74 -19.33 -6.15
N SER A 16 -2.96 -19.61 -5.66
CA SER A 16 -3.82 -20.68 -6.20
C SER A 16 -4.72 -20.23 -7.34
N ALA A 17 -4.89 -18.92 -7.58
CA ALA A 17 -5.65 -18.41 -8.72
C ALA A 17 -4.98 -18.73 -10.08
N SER A 18 -3.75 -19.25 -10.08
CA SER A 18 -3.09 -19.85 -11.24
C SER A 18 -3.76 -21.15 -11.71
N SER A 19 -4.60 -21.80 -10.88
CA SER A 19 -5.27 -23.09 -11.17
C SER A 19 -6.30 -23.07 -12.31
N GLY A 20 -6.30 -22.04 -13.16
CA GLY A 20 -7.10 -21.97 -14.38
C GLY A 20 -6.71 -20.83 -15.33
N LYS A 21 -5.74 -19.99 -14.96
CA LYS A 21 -5.24 -18.87 -15.78
C LYS A 21 -3.73 -18.96 -15.86
N LYS A 22 -3.21 -18.88 -17.09
CA LYS A 22 -1.76 -18.88 -17.33
C LYS A 22 -1.18 -17.56 -16.83
N ILE A 23 -0.36 -17.64 -15.78
CA ILE A 23 0.46 -16.52 -15.32
C ILE A 23 1.77 -16.57 -16.10
N ASP A 24 2.17 -15.45 -16.68
CA ASP A 24 3.43 -15.34 -17.42
C ASP A 24 4.45 -14.45 -16.70
N THR A 25 4.02 -13.57 -15.79
CA THR A 25 4.90 -12.61 -15.11
C THR A 25 4.58 -12.50 -13.61
N LEU A 26 5.62 -12.60 -12.78
CA LEU A 26 5.58 -12.26 -11.35
C LEU A 26 6.22 -10.88 -11.16
N VAL A 27 5.45 -9.93 -10.65
CA VAL A 27 5.93 -8.59 -10.32
C VAL A 27 6.12 -8.47 -8.81
N ILE A 28 7.31 -8.10 -8.38
CA ILE A 28 7.63 -7.79 -6.98
C ILE A 28 7.55 -6.28 -6.80
N ASN A 29 6.62 -5.85 -5.95
CA ASN A 29 6.38 -4.45 -5.64
C ASN A 29 7.24 -4.02 -4.45
N GLY A 30 8.38 -3.41 -4.75
CA GLY A 30 9.24 -2.68 -3.81
C GLY A 30 9.03 -1.16 -3.85
N CYS A 31 8.00 -0.68 -4.56
CA CYS A 31 7.63 0.74 -4.56
C CYS A 31 6.88 1.07 -3.28
N GLU A 32 7.38 2.06 -2.53
CA GLU A 32 6.80 2.53 -1.28
C GLU A 32 6.61 4.03 -1.40
N CYS A 33 5.67 4.39 -2.28
CA CYS A 33 5.45 5.77 -2.70
C CYS A 33 4.62 6.59 -1.70
N GLU A 34 4.11 5.97 -0.64
CA GLU A 34 3.30 6.67 0.36
C GLU A 34 4.22 7.51 1.27
N PRO A 35 4.00 8.83 1.38
CA PRO A 35 4.95 9.70 2.07
C PRO A 35 5.24 9.26 3.52
N TYR A 36 6.46 9.51 3.98
CA TYR A 36 7.02 9.15 5.28
C TYR A 36 7.33 7.66 5.51
N ILE A 37 6.72 6.73 4.76
CA ILE A 37 6.89 5.29 5.03
C ILE A 37 8.22 4.80 4.45
N THR A 38 8.96 4.02 5.24
CA THR A 38 10.27 3.43 4.88
C THR A 38 10.43 1.97 5.32
N ALA A 39 9.34 1.31 5.72
CA ALA A 39 9.35 -0.06 6.21
C ALA A 39 9.82 -1.06 5.14
N ASP A 40 9.30 -0.96 3.92
CA ASP A 40 9.68 -1.81 2.79
C ASP A 40 11.10 -1.49 2.32
N HIS A 41 11.52 -0.21 2.39
CA HIS A 41 12.91 0.16 2.14
C HIS A 41 13.86 -0.54 3.12
N ARG A 42 13.60 -0.48 4.42
CA ARG A 42 14.44 -1.16 5.43
C ARG A 42 14.45 -2.67 5.24
N LEU A 43 13.31 -3.28 4.90
CA LEU A 43 13.25 -4.70 4.55
C LEU A 43 14.18 -5.05 3.38
N MET A 44 14.22 -4.24 2.32
CA MET A 44 15.13 -4.47 1.19
C MET A 44 16.61 -4.29 1.53
N LEU A 45 16.95 -3.52 2.57
CA LEU A 45 18.33 -3.34 3.01
C LEU A 45 18.78 -4.45 3.96
N GLU A 46 17.92 -4.84 4.90
CA GLU A 46 18.30 -5.74 6.00
C GLU A 46 18.02 -7.21 5.70
N TYR A 47 17.05 -7.51 4.82
CA TYR A 47 16.55 -8.86 4.55
C TYR A 47 16.52 -9.18 3.05
N ALA A 48 17.47 -8.65 2.28
CA ALA A 48 17.53 -8.83 0.83
C ALA A 48 17.55 -10.30 0.42
N ALA A 49 18.34 -11.13 1.10
CA ALA A 49 18.50 -12.55 0.76
C ALA A 49 17.19 -13.31 0.98
N GLU A 50 16.53 -13.08 2.11
CA GLU A 50 15.24 -13.67 2.45
C GLU A 50 14.14 -13.23 1.48
N ILE A 51 14.13 -11.95 1.11
CA ILE A 51 13.20 -11.44 0.10
C ILE A 51 13.42 -12.16 -1.22
N ILE A 52 14.64 -12.23 -1.74
CA ILE A 52 14.97 -12.86 -3.03
C ILE A 52 14.61 -14.34 -3.02
N CYS A 53 14.96 -15.07 -1.96
CA CYS A 53 14.58 -16.48 -1.80
C CYS A 53 13.04 -16.65 -1.77
N GLY A 54 12.33 -15.78 -1.04
CA GLY A 54 10.87 -15.79 -0.99
C GLY A 54 10.20 -15.47 -2.34
N VAL A 55 10.79 -14.56 -3.11
CA VAL A 55 10.41 -14.28 -4.50
C VAL A 55 10.57 -15.53 -5.37
N TYR A 56 11.71 -16.21 -5.27
CA TYR A 56 11.99 -17.40 -6.06
C TYR A 56 11.07 -18.58 -5.70
N ILE A 57 10.77 -18.78 -4.41
CA ILE A 57 9.76 -19.75 -3.95
C ILE A 57 8.40 -19.43 -4.60
N THR A 58 8.00 -18.16 -4.56
CA THR A 58 6.73 -17.71 -5.16
C THR A 58 6.69 -17.99 -6.66
N ALA A 59 7.78 -17.71 -7.37
CA ALA A 59 7.91 -17.99 -8.80
C ALA A 59 7.80 -19.49 -9.12
N LYS A 60 8.39 -20.36 -8.30
CA LYS A 60 8.27 -21.83 -8.44
C LYS A 60 6.85 -22.32 -8.23
N ILE A 61 6.13 -21.78 -7.23
CA ILE A 61 4.72 -22.12 -7.00
C ILE A 61 3.86 -21.73 -8.21
N LEU A 62 4.15 -20.58 -8.82
CA LEU A 62 3.43 -20.08 -9.99
C LEU A 62 3.88 -20.70 -11.32
N ALA A 63 4.99 -21.45 -11.33
CA ALA A 63 5.67 -21.93 -12.53
C ALA A 63 5.98 -20.80 -13.54
N VAL A 64 6.52 -19.69 -13.04
CA VAL A 64 6.87 -18.50 -13.83
C VAL A 64 8.37 -18.24 -13.80
N ASP A 65 8.96 -17.99 -14.97
CA ASP A 65 10.37 -17.62 -15.11
C ASP A 65 10.58 -16.10 -15.24
N ASN A 66 9.58 -15.35 -15.72
CA ASN A 66 9.69 -13.89 -15.85
C ASN A 66 9.36 -13.20 -14.53
N ILE A 67 10.39 -12.82 -13.78
CA ILE A 67 10.27 -12.11 -12.50
C ILE A 67 10.78 -10.68 -12.67
N ILE A 68 9.93 -9.71 -12.34
CA ILE A 68 10.26 -8.28 -12.40
C ILE A 68 10.20 -7.70 -10.99
N PHE A 69 11.31 -7.18 -10.49
CA PHE A 69 11.39 -6.49 -9.20
C PHE A 69 11.38 -4.98 -9.44
N ALA A 70 10.26 -4.32 -9.10
CA ALA A 70 10.09 -2.89 -9.28
C ALA A 70 10.46 -2.12 -8.01
N ILE A 71 11.41 -1.19 -8.13
CA ILE A 71 11.90 -0.35 -7.03
C ILE A 71 11.93 1.11 -7.50
N GLU A 72 11.60 2.05 -6.61
CA GLU A 72 11.70 3.48 -6.95
C GLU A 72 13.15 3.94 -7.09
N ASN A 73 13.38 4.83 -8.06
CA ASN A 73 14.71 5.31 -8.44
C ASN A 73 15.40 6.20 -7.38
N ASN A 74 14.66 6.66 -6.37
CA ASN A 74 15.23 7.35 -5.22
C ASN A 74 15.86 6.40 -4.18
N LYS A 75 15.69 5.07 -4.32
CA LYS A 75 16.23 4.05 -3.40
C LYS A 75 17.39 3.27 -4.05
N GLN A 76 18.42 4.01 -4.47
CA GLN A 76 19.60 3.43 -5.14
C GLN A 76 20.41 2.48 -4.24
N ASP A 77 20.34 2.67 -2.93
CA ASP A 77 20.89 1.75 -1.94
C ASP A 77 20.15 0.40 -1.93
N ALA A 78 18.81 0.42 -1.96
CA ALA A 78 18.00 -0.80 -2.02
C ALA A 78 18.20 -1.56 -3.35
N ILE A 79 18.25 -0.85 -4.47
CA ILE A 79 18.52 -1.45 -5.79
C ILE A 79 19.86 -2.19 -5.77
N ARG A 80 20.94 -1.48 -5.38
CA ARG A 80 22.29 -2.07 -5.32
C ARG A 80 22.36 -3.25 -4.37
N ASN A 81 21.69 -3.18 -3.22
CA ASN A 81 21.70 -4.27 -2.24
C ASN A 81 20.98 -5.52 -2.75
N ILE A 82 19.84 -5.36 -3.42
CA ILE A 82 19.11 -6.48 -4.03
C ILE A 82 19.92 -7.09 -5.18
N GLU A 83 20.57 -6.26 -6.00
CA GLU A 83 21.49 -6.71 -7.08
C GLU A 83 22.65 -7.53 -6.52
N SER A 84 23.45 -6.95 -5.61
CA SER A 84 24.63 -7.61 -5.05
C SER A 84 24.28 -8.88 -4.27
N THR A 85 23.15 -8.88 -3.56
CA THR A 85 22.68 -10.06 -2.84
C THR A 85 22.22 -11.14 -3.82
N GLY A 86 21.52 -10.76 -4.89
CA GLY A 86 21.10 -11.67 -5.95
C GLY A 86 22.28 -12.36 -6.64
N GLU A 87 23.35 -11.62 -6.92
CA GLU A 87 24.61 -12.17 -7.42
C GLU A 87 25.22 -13.16 -6.41
N SER A 88 25.33 -12.75 -5.14
CA SER A 88 25.97 -13.55 -4.08
C SER A 88 25.29 -14.91 -3.84
N ILE A 89 23.98 -15.00 -4.04
CA ILE A 89 23.20 -16.24 -3.87
C ILE A 89 22.88 -16.95 -5.20
N GLY A 90 23.44 -16.48 -6.32
CA GLY A 90 23.28 -17.11 -7.63
C GLY A 90 21.88 -17.01 -8.26
N LEU A 91 21.13 -15.95 -7.94
CA LEU A 91 19.77 -15.71 -8.44
C LEU A 91 19.64 -14.41 -9.26
N SER A 92 20.74 -13.72 -9.57
CA SER A 92 20.75 -12.50 -10.38
C SER A 92 20.06 -12.68 -11.73
N ASP A 93 20.36 -13.76 -12.45
CA ASP A 93 19.78 -14.05 -13.78
C ASP A 93 18.29 -14.44 -13.73
N LYS A 94 17.73 -14.65 -12.53
CA LYS A 94 16.32 -15.01 -12.34
C LYS A 94 15.42 -13.80 -12.10
N ILE A 95 15.99 -12.64 -11.74
CA ILE A 95 15.21 -11.47 -11.32
C ILE A 95 15.65 -10.26 -12.11
N LYS A 96 14.72 -9.70 -12.90
CA LYS A 96 14.93 -8.43 -13.58
C LYS A 96 14.54 -7.28 -12.66
N ILE A 97 15.49 -6.45 -12.27
CA ILE A 97 15.19 -5.24 -11.49
C ILE A 97 14.84 -4.09 -12.44
N VAL A 98 13.76 -3.38 -12.13
CA VAL A 98 13.28 -2.23 -12.91
C VAL A 98 13.13 -1.04 -11.98
N SER A 99 13.85 0.02 -12.29
CA SER A 99 13.77 1.29 -11.58
C SER A 99 12.60 2.13 -12.11
N LEU A 100 11.74 2.63 -11.22
CA LEU A 100 10.58 3.46 -11.55
C LEU A 100 10.69 4.86 -10.95
N PRO A 101 10.07 5.89 -11.56
CA PRO A 101 10.03 7.22 -10.97
C PRO A 101 9.34 7.21 -9.60
N SER A 102 9.94 7.86 -8.59
CA SER A 102 9.27 8.04 -7.29
C SER A 102 8.13 9.05 -7.40
N ARG A 103 6.91 8.55 -7.62
CA ARG A 103 5.68 9.33 -7.73
C ARG A 103 4.53 8.58 -7.10
N TYR A 104 3.73 9.26 -6.28
CA TYR A 104 2.51 8.65 -5.76
C TYR A 104 1.41 8.61 -6.84
N PRO A 105 0.67 7.49 -7.05
CA PRO A 105 0.71 6.21 -6.34
C PRO A 105 1.36 5.08 -7.19
N MET A 106 2.66 5.14 -7.47
CA MET A 106 3.34 4.16 -8.34
C MET A 106 3.25 2.72 -7.82
N GLY A 107 3.22 2.53 -6.51
CA GLY A 107 3.05 1.22 -5.88
C GLY A 107 1.62 0.65 -5.93
N ALA A 108 0.63 1.39 -6.44
CA ALA A 108 -0.72 0.84 -6.58
C ALA A 108 -0.75 -0.23 -7.69
N GLU A 109 -1.28 -1.40 -7.38
CA GLU A 109 -1.16 -2.62 -8.22
C GLU A 109 -1.51 -2.39 -9.71
N LYS A 110 -2.66 -1.77 -9.99
CA LYS A 110 -3.10 -1.49 -11.37
C LYS A 110 -2.21 -0.45 -12.08
N VAL A 111 -1.69 0.52 -11.33
CA VAL A 111 -0.81 1.56 -11.85
C VAL A 111 0.56 0.97 -12.16
N LEU A 112 1.08 0.15 -11.24
CA LEU A 112 2.36 -0.55 -11.38
C LEU A 112 2.38 -1.44 -12.63
N LEU A 113 1.35 -2.27 -12.80
CA LEU A 113 1.24 -3.16 -13.96
C LEU A 113 1.16 -2.40 -15.29
N TYR A 114 0.41 -1.29 -15.32
CA TYR A 114 0.34 -0.46 -16.52
C TYR A 114 1.69 0.16 -16.87
N ASN A 115 2.44 0.68 -15.89
CA ASN A 115 3.72 1.34 -16.15
C ASN A 115 4.84 0.35 -16.47
N LEU A 116 4.82 -0.86 -15.90
CA LEU A 116 5.84 -1.89 -16.17
C LEU A 116 5.58 -2.66 -17.45
N LEU A 117 4.32 -3.00 -17.73
CA LEU A 117 3.94 -3.99 -18.75
C LEU A 117 2.95 -3.47 -19.79
N GLY A 118 2.42 -2.25 -19.63
CA GLY A 118 1.34 -1.73 -20.47
C GLY A 118 -0.01 -2.44 -20.27
N ARG A 119 -0.13 -3.34 -19.28
CA ARG A 119 -1.33 -4.15 -19.06
C ARG A 119 -2.35 -3.41 -18.20
N LYS A 120 -3.58 -3.28 -18.69
CA LYS A 120 -4.71 -2.67 -17.97
C LYS A 120 -5.59 -3.75 -17.38
N VAL A 121 -5.67 -3.79 -16.04
CA VAL A 121 -6.57 -4.71 -15.34
C VAL A 121 -8.03 -4.25 -15.56
N PRO A 122 -8.95 -5.14 -15.99
CA PRO A 122 -10.34 -4.76 -16.23
C PRO A 122 -11.03 -4.28 -14.96
N VAL A 123 -12.17 -3.60 -15.13
CA VAL A 123 -13.02 -3.18 -14.00
C VAL A 123 -13.52 -4.42 -13.26
N GLY A 124 -13.40 -4.43 -11.93
CA GLY A 124 -13.69 -5.61 -11.10
C GLY A 124 -12.70 -6.77 -11.22
N GLY A 125 -11.78 -6.72 -12.19
CA GLY A 125 -10.76 -7.75 -12.37
C GLY A 125 -9.56 -7.61 -11.44
N LEU A 126 -8.74 -8.65 -11.45
CA LEU A 126 -7.54 -8.85 -10.66
C LEU A 126 -6.31 -9.03 -11.57
N PRO A 127 -5.08 -8.86 -11.05
CA PRO A 127 -3.85 -8.99 -11.86
C PRO A 127 -3.73 -10.27 -12.70
N PHE A 128 -4.27 -11.39 -12.20
CA PHE A 128 -4.22 -12.65 -12.91
C PHE A 128 -5.11 -12.68 -14.15
N ASP A 129 -6.09 -11.77 -14.26
CA ASP A 129 -6.90 -11.59 -15.48
C ASP A 129 -6.08 -11.06 -16.65
N VAL A 130 -4.91 -10.48 -16.36
CA VAL A 130 -3.95 -10.00 -17.35
C VAL A 130 -2.64 -10.79 -17.28
N GLY A 131 -2.66 -12.03 -16.78
CA GLY A 131 -1.51 -12.94 -16.78
C GLY A 131 -0.41 -12.59 -15.76
N THR A 132 -0.72 -11.79 -14.74
CA THR A 132 0.28 -11.32 -13.78
C THR A 132 -0.08 -11.64 -12.33
N VAL A 133 0.95 -11.80 -11.49
CA VAL A 133 0.79 -11.78 -10.03
C VAL A 133 1.70 -10.68 -9.49
N VAL A 134 1.16 -9.81 -8.62
CA VAL A 134 1.96 -8.78 -7.93
C VAL A 134 2.18 -9.19 -6.48
N SER A 135 3.41 -9.19 -5.96
CA SER A 135 3.69 -9.49 -4.56
C SER A 135 4.52 -8.38 -3.93
N ASN A 136 4.14 -7.88 -2.76
CA ASN A 136 4.92 -6.88 -2.04
C ASN A 136 6.17 -7.52 -1.40
N VAL A 137 7.26 -6.75 -1.27
CA VAL A 137 8.53 -7.23 -0.69
C VAL A 137 8.39 -7.85 0.71
N GLY A 138 7.59 -7.25 1.58
CA GLY A 138 7.29 -7.83 2.90
C GLY A 138 6.54 -9.15 2.79
N THR A 139 5.70 -9.31 1.77
CA THR A 139 5.02 -10.59 1.50
C THR A 139 6.03 -11.66 1.08
N SER A 140 6.98 -11.32 0.22
CA SER A 140 8.04 -12.23 -0.20
C SER A 140 8.91 -12.68 0.98
N LYS A 141 9.32 -11.75 1.85
CA LYS A 141 10.05 -12.09 3.10
C LYS A 141 9.23 -13.04 3.99
N ALA A 142 7.94 -12.78 4.15
CA ALA A 142 7.07 -13.63 4.96
C ALA A 142 6.80 -15.01 4.31
N VAL A 143 6.85 -15.12 2.98
CA VAL A 143 6.85 -16.43 2.29
C VAL A 143 8.11 -17.21 2.62
N PHE A 144 9.28 -16.57 2.57
CA PHE A 144 10.54 -17.20 3.00
C PHE A 144 10.45 -17.71 4.44
N ASP A 145 10.01 -16.87 5.38
CA ASP A 145 9.83 -17.26 6.78
C ASP A 145 8.89 -18.45 6.94
N ALA A 146 7.76 -18.46 6.23
CA ALA A 146 6.77 -19.52 6.33
C ALA A 146 7.30 -20.86 5.81
N VAL A 147 8.06 -20.84 4.70
CA VAL A 147 8.51 -22.07 4.02
C VAL A 147 9.82 -22.58 4.57
N ILE A 148 10.81 -21.70 4.73
CA ILE A 148 12.17 -22.06 5.16
C ILE A 148 12.24 -22.14 6.68
N ASN A 149 11.78 -21.09 7.37
CA ASN A 149 11.87 -21.00 8.84
C ASN A 149 10.69 -21.65 9.56
N LYS A 150 9.66 -22.12 8.83
CA LYS A 150 8.39 -22.61 9.38
C LYS A 150 7.74 -21.61 10.36
N LYS A 151 8.00 -20.31 10.15
CA LYS A 151 7.55 -19.22 11.01
C LYS A 151 6.27 -18.62 10.44
N PRO A 152 5.13 -18.69 11.16
CA PRO A 152 3.92 -18.02 10.72
C PRO A 152 4.08 -16.50 10.78
N LEU A 153 3.22 -15.77 10.05
CA LEU A 153 3.18 -14.31 10.09
C LEU A 153 2.67 -13.82 11.46
N ILE A 154 3.61 -13.54 12.35
CA ILE A 154 3.40 -13.12 13.75
C ILE A 154 3.99 -11.74 14.05
N GLU A 155 4.79 -11.20 13.15
CA GLU A 155 5.43 -9.89 13.26
C GLU A 155 5.49 -9.23 11.89
N ARG A 156 5.66 -7.91 11.88
CA ARG A 156 5.91 -7.15 10.66
C ARG A 156 6.69 -5.88 10.96
N VAL A 157 7.33 -5.33 9.93
CA VAL A 157 7.95 -4.00 10.02
C VAL A 157 6.87 -2.93 9.83
N ILE A 158 6.93 -1.90 10.67
CA ILE A 158 6.13 -0.68 10.54
C ILE A 158 7.03 0.55 10.66
N THR A 159 6.64 1.65 10.02
CA THR A 159 7.28 2.96 10.19
C THR A 159 6.49 3.79 11.21
N VAL A 160 7.14 4.24 12.28
CA VAL A 160 6.59 5.21 13.23
C VAL A 160 7.25 6.56 12.98
N THR A 161 6.47 7.57 12.62
CA THR A 161 7.02 8.80 12.04
C THR A 161 6.05 9.98 12.16
N GLY A 162 6.46 11.14 11.64
CA GLY A 162 5.69 12.38 11.61
C GLY A 162 6.31 13.47 12.48
N ASP A 163 5.47 14.20 13.21
CA ASP A 163 5.88 15.31 14.08
C ASP A 163 6.40 14.81 15.44
N ILE A 164 7.44 13.98 15.39
CA ILE A 164 8.11 13.35 16.55
C ILE A 164 9.62 13.48 16.46
N GLU A 165 10.30 13.45 17.60
CA GLU A 165 11.76 13.63 17.67
C GLU A 165 12.55 12.46 17.07
N LYS A 166 12.07 11.23 17.27
CA LYS A 166 12.79 10.00 16.92
C LYS A 166 11.93 9.08 16.05
N PRO A 167 11.77 9.38 14.75
CA PRO A 167 11.13 8.45 13.82
C PRO A 167 11.96 7.16 13.71
N ALA A 168 11.27 6.03 13.60
CA ALA A 168 11.90 4.71 13.58
C ALA A 168 11.12 3.71 12.72
N ASN A 169 11.82 2.70 12.20
CA ASN A 169 11.20 1.48 11.69
C ASN A 169 11.34 0.39 12.75
N LEU A 170 10.23 -0.27 13.08
CA LEU A 170 10.17 -1.27 14.14
C LEU A 170 9.66 -2.60 13.60
N MET A 171 10.31 -3.69 13.99
CA MET A 171 9.74 -5.03 13.89
C MET A 171 8.81 -5.25 15.08
N VAL A 172 7.51 -5.30 14.83
CA VAL A 172 6.48 -5.37 15.88
C VAL A 172 5.67 -6.65 15.76
N ARG A 173 5.24 -7.19 16.91
CA ARG A 173 4.33 -8.34 16.94
C ARG A 173 2.93 -7.88 16.50
N ILE A 174 2.26 -8.73 15.72
CA ILE A 174 0.86 -8.49 15.38
C ILE A 174 0.04 -8.63 16.66
N GLY A 175 -0.78 -7.63 16.97
CA GLY A 175 -1.54 -7.52 18.21
C GLY A 175 -0.94 -6.57 19.25
N THR A 176 0.33 -6.12 19.10
CA THR A 176 0.90 -5.07 19.96
C THR A 176 0.03 -3.81 19.89
N LEU A 177 -0.23 -3.17 21.03
CA LEU A 177 -1.06 -1.97 21.06
C LEU A 177 -0.29 -0.77 20.49
N VAL A 178 -1.02 0.10 19.78
CA VAL A 178 -0.45 1.36 19.28
C VAL A 178 0.04 2.22 20.45
N GLY A 179 -0.66 2.21 21.58
CA GLY A 179 -0.27 2.91 22.80
C GLY A 179 1.12 2.53 23.31
N ASP A 180 1.44 1.24 23.34
CA ASP A 180 2.76 0.75 23.78
C ASP A 180 3.87 1.30 22.87
N ILE A 181 3.67 1.20 21.56
CA ILE A 181 4.65 1.65 20.55
C ILE A 181 4.85 3.16 20.59
N VAL A 182 3.74 3.92 20.63
CA VAL A 182 3.77 5.38 20.64
C VAL A 182 4.34 5.89 21.96
N GLY A 183 3.94 5.30 23.08
CA GLY A 183 4.47 5.62 24.41
C GLY A 183 5.98 5.41 24.49
N ASP A 184 6.49 4.29 24.00
CA ASP A 184 7.91 3.97 24.01
C ASP A 184 8.75 4.92 23.15
N ILE A 185 8.25 5.34 21.98
CA ILE A 185 9.00 6.21 21.06
C ILE A 185 8.90 7.68 21.45
N THR A 186 7.73 8.12 21.90
CA THR A 186 7.38 9.54 21.97
C THR A 186 7.07 10.03 23.39
N GLY A 187 6.86 9.12 24.34
CA GLY A 187 6.33 9.44 25.67
C GLY A 187 4.84 9.80 25.67
N ILE A 188 4.14 9.78 24.53
CA ILE A 188 2.71 10.09 24.45
C ILE A 188 1.91 8.90 24.97
N THR A 189 1.27 9.07 26.13
CA THR A 189 0.44 8.05 26.78
C THR A 189 -1.06 8.30 26.66
N CYS A 190 -1.47 9.49 26.18
CA CYS A 190 -2.86 9.81 25.89
C CYS A 190 -3.00 10.79 24.72
N ILE A 191 -4.13 10.71 24.02
CA ILE A 191 -4.54 11.67 22.99
C ILE A 191 -5.86 12.27 23.47
N ASP A 192 -5.84 13.52 23.90
CA ASP A 192 -7.07 14.24 24.26
C ASP A 192 -7.60 15.05 23.05
N GLN A 193 -8.81 15.60 23.17
CA GLN A 193 -9.37 16.44 22.10
C GLN A 193 -8.69 17.81 21.99
N ASN A 194 -7.86 18.19 22.97
CA ASN A 194 -7.13 19.45 23.06
C ASN A 194 -5.68 19.35 22.53
N THR A 195 -5.18 18.14 22.31
CA THR A 195 -3.85 17.90 21.77
C THR A 195 -3.91 18.20 20.28
N SER A 196 -2.93 18.97 19.82
CA SER A 196 -2.84 19.36 18.41
C SER A 196 -2.50 18.20 17.48
N TYR A 197 -2.34 16.99 18.00
CA TYR A 197 -1.87 15.81 17.27
C TYR A 197 -3.03 14.88 16.88
N LYS A 198 -2.97 14.34 15.67
CA LYS A 198 -3.74 13.17 15.28
C LYS A 198 -2.80 12.01 15.04
N LEU A 199 -3.21 10.84 15.53
CA LEU A 199 -2.63 9.58 15.09
C LEU A 199 -3.36 9.09 13.84
N ILE A 200 -2.58 8.81 12.81
CA ILE A 200 -3.02 8.19 11.58
C ILE A 200 -2.48 6.76 11.57
N PHE A 201 -3.38 5.80 11.51
CA PHE A 201 -3.07 4.37 11.38
C PHE A 201 -2.99 4.02 9.88
N GLY A 202 -1.80 3.67 9.42
CA GLY A 202 -1.43 3.62 8.01
C GLY A 202 -0.71 4.90 7.56
N GLY A 203 -0.55 5.05 6.24
CA GLY A 203 0.11 6.23 5.68
C GLY A 203 -0.78 7.48 5.58
N PRO A 204 -0.20 8.64 5.25
CA PRO A 204 -0.92 9.91 5.18
C PRO A 204 -2.01 9.97 4.11
N MET A 205 -1.96 9.10 3.09
CA MET A 205 -2.88 9.13 1.96
C MET A 205 -4.01 8.11 2.13
N THR A 206 -3.66 6.88 2.56
CA THR A 206 -4.58 5.75 2.62
C THR A 206 -5.08 5.44 4.04
N GLY A 207 -4.33 5.86 5.06
CA GLY A 207 -4.62 5.61 6.47
C GLY A 207 -5.86 6.34 6.99
N PHE A 208 -6.19 6.06 8.25
CA PHE A 208 -7.32 6.66 8.95
C PHE A 208 -6.94 7.13 10.34
N SER A 209 -7.65 8.14 10.84
CA SER A 209 -7.41 8.69 12.17
C SER A 209 -7.91 7.71 13.23
N ILE A 210 -7.08 7.47 14.25
CA ILE A 210 -7.48 6.75 15.46
C ILE A 210 -7.41 7.69 16.66
N ASN A 211 -8.33 7.50 17.59
CA ASN A 211 -8.41 8.26 18.85
C ASN A 211 -8.26 7.35 20.07
N ASN A 212 -8.19 6.03 19.87
CA ASN A 212 -7.98 5.04 20.91
C ASN A 212 -6.58 4.41 20.72
N LEU A 213 -5.76 4.45 21.76
CA LEU A 213 -4.42 3.88 21.79
C LEU A 213 -4.43 2.36 21.98
N ASP A 214 -5.53 1.78 22.46
CA ASP A 214 -5.73 0.32 22.58
C ASP A 214 -6.00 -0.36 21.22
N PHE A 215 -5.70 0.34 20.12
CA PHE A 215 -5.83 -0.21 18.79
C PHE A 215 -4.69 -1.19 18.51
N PRO A 216 -4.95 -2.44 18.09
CA PRO A 216 -3.89 -3.39 17.85
C PRO A 216 -3.21 -3.16 16.50
N VAL A 217 -1.90 -3.37 16.44
CA VAL A 217 -1.17 -3.53 15.18
C VAL A 217 -1.74 -4.74 14.44
N THR A 218 -2.20 -4.51 13.21
CA THR A 218 -2.80 -5.54 12.35
C THR A 218 -1.83 -5.99 11.26
N LYS A 219 -2.21 -7.03 10.51
CA LYS A 219 -1.40 -7.51 9.37
C LYS A 219 -1.33 -6.51 8.21
N SER A 220 -2.24 -5.54 8.11
CA SER A 220 -2.29 -4.57 7.00
C SER A 220 -1.50 -3.30 7.29
N VAL A 221 -1.36 -2.88 8.56
CA VAL A 221 -0.75 -1.59 8.89
C VAL A 221 0.75 -1.58 8.69
N ASN A 222 1.25 -0.64 7.89
CA ASN A 222 2.68 -0.45 7.65
C ASN A 222 3.24 0.82 8.28
N CYS A 223 2.39 1.69 8.85
CA CYS A 223 2.81 2.96 9.41
C CYS A 223 1.91 3.41 10.57
N ILE A 224 2.50 4.06 11.56
CA ILE A 224 1.81 4.89 12.55
C ILE A 224 2.36 6.30 12.39
N LEU A 225 1.52 7.22 11.93
CA LEU A 225 1.91 8.60 11.65
C LEU A 225 1.31 9.53 12.69
N ILE A 226 2.17 10.26 13.40
CA ILE A 226 1.78 11.28 14.37
C ILE A 226 1.88 12.65 13.68
N LYS A 227 0.78 13.40 13.58
CA LYS A 227 0.79 14.67 12.86
C LYS A 227 0.05 15.76 13.60
N LYS A 228 0.62 16.96 13.67
CA LYS A 228 -0.05 18.18 14.08
C LYS A 228 -1.07 18.57 13.02
N VAL A 229 -2.35 18.57 13.35
CA VAL A 229 -3.40 18.82 12.37
C VAL A 229 -4.05 20.19 12.59
N LYS A 230 -3.91 21.05 11.58
CA LYS A 230 -4.79 22.20 11.40
C LYS A 230 -5.98 21.75 10.56
N LYS A 231 -7.18 21.66 11.15
CA LYS A 231 -8.41 21.40 10.39
C LYS A 231 -8.64 22.56 9.43
N LEU A 232 -8.60 22.27 8.13
CA LEU A 232 -9.09 23.20 7.12
C LEU A 232 -10.59 22.95 6.93
N PRO A 233 -11.44 23.98 7.03
CA PRO A 233 -12.86 23.81 6.76
C PRO A 233 -13.05 23.47 5.27
N GLU A 234 -13.99 22.55 5.01
CA GLU A 234 -14.45 22.30 3.65
C GLU A 234 -15.06 23.57 3.06
N LYS A 235 -14.66 23.91 1.84
CA LYS A 235 -15.19 25.05 1.08
C LYS A 235 -15.88 24.57 -0.19
N ASN A 236 -16.64 25.47 -0.80
CA ASN A 236 -17.27 25.21 -2.10
C ASN A 236 -16.21 24.90 -3.18
N CYS A 237 -16.55 23.98 -4.09
CA CYS A 237 -15.69 23.63 -5.20
C CYS A 237 -15.55 24.80 -6.18
N ILE A 238 -14.32 25.17 -6.51
CA ILE A 238 -14.00 26.21 -7.50
C ILE A 238 -13.85 25.69 -8.94
N ARG A 239 -14.20 24.42 -9.20
CA ARG A 239 -14.17 23.77 -10.52
C ARG A 239 -12.82 23.81 -11.24
N CYS A 240 -11.71 23.80 -10.51
CA CYS A 240 -10.35 23.88 -11.08
C CYS A 240 -9.85 22.64 -11.85
N GLY A 241 -10.61 21.55 -11.92
CA GLY A 241 -10.23 20.32 -12.65
C GLY A 241 -9.11 19.46 -12.04
N ARG A 242 -8.34 19.97 -11.06
CA ARG A 242 -7.16 19.27 -10.49
C ARG A 242 -7.44 17.83 -10.04
N CYS A 243 -8.58 17.58 -9.39
CA CYS A 243 -8.95 16.25 -8.91
C CYS A 243 -9.13 15.20 -10.02
N ILE A 244 -9.44 15.63 -11.25
CA ILE A 244 -9.55 14.79 -12.43
C ILE A 244 -8.15 14.55 -13.01
N SER A 245 -7.38 15.64 -13.20
CA SER A 245 -6.04 15.58 -13.79
C SER A 245 -5.06 14.70 -13.01
N VAL A 246 -5.20 14.60 -11.69
CA VAL A 246 -4.31 13.76 -10.85
C VAL A 246 -4.85 12.35 -10.61
N CYS A 247 -6.05 12.01 -11.11
CA CYS A 247 -6.62 10.70 -10.88
C CYS A 247 -5.91 9.64 -11.73
N PRO A 248 -5.19 8.67 -11.15
CA PRO A 248 -4.47 7.66 -11.94
C PRO A 248 -5.42 6.71 -12.70
N MET A 249 -6.69 6.66 -12.29
CA MET A 249 -7.73 5.85 -12.90
C MET A 249 -8.62 6.63 -13.88
N ASN A 250 -8.31 7.92 -14.14
CA ASN A 250 -9.09 8.82 -15.00
C ASN A 250 -10.58 8.92 -14.60
N LEU A 251 -10.85 8.97 -13.29
CA LEU A 251 -12.21 9.07 -12.75
C LEU A 251 -12.61 10.52 -12.47
N MET A 252 -13.85 10.72 -12.01
CA MET A 252 -14.41 12.03 -11.66
C MET A 252 -14.74 12.13 -10.16
N PRO A 253 -13.75 12.33 -9.27
CA PRO A 253 -13.93 12.29 -7.82
C PRO A 253 -15.03 13.21 -7.27
N LEU A 254 -15.15 14.42 -7.82
CA LEU A 254 -16.15 15.40 -7.39
C LEU A 254 -17.59 14.93 -7.68
N VAL A 255 -17.80 14.20 -8.79
CA VAL A 255 -19.11 13.66 -9.15
C VAL A 255 -19.57 12.66 -8.08
N TYR A 256 -18.69 11.75 -7.67
CA TYR A 256 -18.99 10.82 -6.56
C TYR A 256 -19.32 11.55 -5.27
N ALA A 257 -18.53 12.56 -4.90
CA ALA A 257 -18.79 13.34 -3.69
C ALA A 257 -20.17 14.03 -3.73
N ASN A 258 -20.56 14.60 -4.87
CA ASN A 258 -21.86 15.21 -5.05
C ASN A 258 -23.00 14.19 -4.95
N TYR A 259 -22.88 13.03 -5.61
CA TYR A 259 -23.89 11.99 -5.54
C TYR A 259 -24.05 11.43 -4.13
N VAL A 260 -22.94 11.16 -3.44
CA VAL A 260 -22.94 10.70 -2.05
C VAL A 260 -23.60 11.71 -1.12
N LYS A 261 -23.28 13.02 -1.26
CA LYS A 261 -23.94 14.09 -0.48
C LYS A 261 -25.45 14.17 -0.69
N ASN A 262 -25.94 13.77 -1.87
CA ASN A 262 -27.36 13.78 -2.22
C ASN A 262 -28.02 12.39 -2.08
N ASN A 263 -27.35 11.43 -1.42
CA ASN A 263 -27.82 10.04 -1.26
C ASN A 263 -28.11 9.30 -2.58
N LYS A 264 -27.52 9.74 -3.70
CA LYS A 264 -27.67 9.15 -5.05
C LYS A 264 -26.63 8.07 -5.30
N PHE A 265 -26.60 7.03 -4.48
CA PHE A 265 -25.51 6.04 -4.50
C PHE A 265 -25.44 5.22 -5.79
N GLU A 266 -26.56 4.83 -6.39
CA GLU A 266 -26.56 4.03 -7.64
C GLU A 266 -26.00 4.82 -8.83
N ASP A 267 -26.17 6.14 -8.86
CA ASP A 267 -25.58 6.99 -9.88
C ASP A 267 -24.04 6.92 -9.84
N CYS A 268 -23.43 6.66 -8.68
CA CYS A 268 -21.98 6.43 -8.60
C CYS A 268 -21.52 5.19 -9.40
N ARG A 269 -22.35 4.14 -9.50
CA ARG A 269 -22.02 2.92 -10.28
C ARG A 269 -21.97 3.21 -11.77
N GLN A 270 -22.85 4.08 -12.27
CA GLN A 270 -22.84 4.50 -13.68
C GLN A 270 -21.52 5.21 -14.06
N TYR A 271 -20.82 5.75 -13.07
CA TYR A 271 -19.51 6.37 -13.21
C TYR A 271 -18.37 5.48 -12.69
N PHE A 272 -18.57 4.16 -12.56
CA PHE A 272 -17.55 3.18 -12.19
C PHE A 272 -16.80 3.48 -10.89
N ILE A 273 -17.51 3.89 -9.83
CA ILE A 273 -16.90 4.19 -8.52
C ILE A 273 -16.06 3.03 -7.97
N GLU A 274 -16.39 1.78 -8.32
CA GLU A 274 -15.66 0.56 -7.97
C GLU A 274 -14.22 0.55 -8.51
N SER A 275 -13.98 1.25 -9.63
CA SER A 275 -12.65 1.39 -10.22
C SER A 275 -11.72 2.30 -9.41
N CYS A 276 -12.26 3.09 -8.48
CA CYS A 276 -11.44 3.95 -7.64
C CYS A 276 -10.55 3.11 -6.73
N ILE A 277 -9.25 3.39 -6.70
CA ILE A 277 -8.27 2.69 -5.84
C ILE A 277 -8.08 3.36 -4.47
N GLU A 278 -8.89 4.37 -4.14
CA GLU A 278 -8.88 5.07 -2.83
C GLU A 278 -7.53 5.70 -2.44
N CYS A 279 -6.72 6.10 -3.43
CA CYS A 279 -5.37 6.62 -3.21
C CYS A 279 -5.30 8.04 -2.60
N GLY A 280 -6.38 8.82 -2.56
CA GLY A 280 -6.32 10.15 -1.94
C GLY A 280 -5.63 11.27 -2.72
N SER A 281 -5.04 11.01 -3.89
CA SER A 281 -4.44 12.08 -4.72
C SER A 281 -5.41 13.24 -4.98
N CYS A 282 -6.69 12.92 -5.26
CA CYS A 282 -7.72 13.92 -5.52
C CYS A 282 -8.05 14.80 -4.31
N ALA A 283 -8.10 14.21 -3.11
CA ALA A 283 -8.37 14.94 -1.87
C ALA A 283 -7.18 15.82 -1.48
N TYR A 284 -5.96 15.31 -1.65
CA TYR A 284 -4.73 16.02 -1.35
C TYR A 284 -4.54 17.31 -2.16
N VAL A 285 -4.84 17.28 -3.46
CA VAL A 285 -4.65 18.45 -4.35
C VAL A 285 -5.81 19.45 -4.33
N CYS A 286 -6.89 19.17 -3.59
CA CYS A 286 -8.10 19.98 -3.62
C CYS A 286 -7.89 21.31 -2.85
N PRO A 287 -7.91 22.48 -3.52
CA PRO A 287 -7.73 23.76 -2.83
C PRO A 287 -8.91 24.12 -1.93
N SER A 288 -10.09 23.53 -2.18
CA SER A 288 -11.30 23.70 -1.38
C SER A 288 -11.36 22.76 -0.16
N ALA A 289 -10.33 21.93 0.06
CA ALA A 289 -10.28 20.94 1.16
C ALA A 289 -11.52 20.02 1.24
N ILE A 290 -12.12 19.69 0.09
CA ILE A 290 -13.26 18.76 0.03
C ILE A 290 -12.75 17.35 0.36
N PRO A 291 -13.34 16.63 1.33
CA PRO A 291 -12.90 15.29 1.74
C PRO A 291 -13.35 14.22 0.74
N LEU A 292 -12.89 14.32 -0.51
CA LEU A 292 -13.30 13.49 -1.64
C LEU A 292 -13.18 11.98 -1.35
N ILE A 293 -12.08 11.54 -0.73
CA ILE A 293 -11.90 10.13 -0.35
C ILE A 293 -12.90 9.68 0.71
N GLY A 294 -13.22 10.54 1.68
CA GLY A 294 -14.22 10.22 2.69
C GLY A 294 -15.55 9.87 2.02
N TYR A 295 -16.02 10.75 1.12
CA TYR A 295 -17.25 10.50 0.36
C TYR A 295 -17.18 9.25 -0.52
N ILE A 296 -16.08 9.04 -1.24
CA ILE A 296 -15.92 7.85 -2.10
C ILE A 296 -15.96 6.56 -1.27
N LYS A 297 -15.25 6.53 -0.13
CA LYS A 297 -15.28 5.38 0.81
C LYS A 297 -16.69 5.14 1.33
N THR A 298 -17.42 6.19 1.71
CA THR A 298 -18.83 6.08 2.10
C THR A 298 -19.69 5.52 0.97
N GLY A 299 -19.56 6.04 -0.25
CA GLY A 299 -20.32 5.58 -1.41
C GLY A 299 -20.11 4.10 -1.70
N LYS A 300 -18.86 3.65 -1.72
CA LYS A 300 -18.52 2.23 -1.87
C LYS A 300 -19.04 1.36 -0.74
N ALA A 301 -18.90 1.79 0.51
CA ALA A 301 -19.38 1.04 1.67
C ALA A 301 -20.89 0.84 1.65
N VAL A 302 -21.66 1.84 1.19
CA VAL A 302 -23.11 1.72 1.01
C VAL A 302 -23.45 0.76 -0.12
N LEU A 303 -22.77 0.87 -1.26
CA LEU A 303 -23.00 0.00 -2.43
C LEU A 303 -22.60 -1.46 -2.20
N ALA A 304 -21.63 -1.73 -1.32
CA ALA A 304 -21.20 -3.09 -0.98
C ALA A 304 -22.16 -3.82 -0.03
N ARG A 305 -23.08 -3.11 0.64
CA ARG A 305 -24.09 -3.68 1.55
C ARG A 305 -25.39 -4.07 0.84
N LYS A 306 -25.53 -3.72 -0.43
CA LYS A 306 -26.68 -4.06 -1.28
C LYS A 306 -26.28 -5.14 -2.26
#